data_AF-A0A8T8CWT2-F1
#
_entry.id   AF-A0A8T8CWT2-F1
#
_cell.length_a   1.000
_cell.length_b   1.000
_cell.length_c   1.000
_cell.angle_alpha   90.00
_cell.angle_beta   90.00
_cell.angle_gamma   90.00
#
_symmetry.space_group_name_H-M   'P 1'
#
loop_
_entity.id
_entity.type
_entity.pdbx_description
1 polymer ?
#
loop_
_entity_poly.entity_id
_entity_poly.type
_entity_poly.pdbx_seq_one_letter_code
_entity_poly.pdbx_strand_id
1 'polypeptide(L)'
;MSLQSRLTRAGLFALTGLLLTQGQAFSANSEGWKKQVEAELVGLSATQKRSVLLCVRGAISINYRDTVAQSFQKGGNATAWALKISGFESLQMAELAKAVGWPDMQAYYEAETDATQRLIEGKLDRHGYEDAARQNKVTLKKIFDTDPTGLEEHKRNFQKFESICKDLASTFIVRAKGSASSK
;
A
#
# COMPACT_ATOMS: atom_id res chain seq x y z
N MET A 1 -32.92 1.97 43.39
CA MET A 1 -32.80 1.98 41.91
C MET A 1 -32.61 3.42 41.46
N SER A 2 -31.40 3.81 41.07
CA SER A 2 -31.18 5.01 40.24
C SER A 2 -30.13 4.66 39.18
N LEU A 3 -30.60 4.58 37.94
CA LEU A 3 -29.79 4.43 36.74
C LEU A 3 -29.75 5.82 36.09
N GLN A 4 -28.61 6.49 36.14
CA GLN A 4 -28.32 7.59 35.23
C GLN A 4 -26.91 7.42 34.65
N SER A 5 -26.93 6.66 33.55
CA SER A 5 -26.26 6.91 32.28
C SER A 5 -24.97 7.74 32.28
N ARG A 6 -23.87 7.02 32.05
CA ARG A 6 -22.57 7.52 31.61
C ARG A 6 -22.71 8.24 30.26
N LEU A 7 -22.37 9.52 30.23
CA LEU A 7 -22.07 10.26 29.00
C LEU A 7 -20.61 10.00 28.61
N THR A 8 -20.36 8.95 27.84
CA THR A 8 -19.12 8.83 27.05
C THR A 8 -19.22 9.81 25.88
N ARG A 9 -18.46 10.90 25.96
CA ARG A 9 -18.22 11.84 24.87
C ARG A 9 -17.65 11.07 23.66
N ALA A 10 -18.50 10.81 22.67
CA ALA A 10 -18.07 10.49 21.32
C ALA A 10 -17.46 11.77 20.72
N GLY A 11 -16.13 11.80 20.63
CA GLY A 11 -15.43 12.83 19.87
C GLY A 11 -15.70 12.63 18.39
N LEU A 12 -16.57 13.48 17.84
CA LEU A 12 -16.80 13.62 16.40
C LEU A 12 -15.50 14.17 15.76
N PHE A 13 -14.72 13.33 15.09
CA PHE A 13 -13.63 13.81 14.24
C PHE A 13 -14.19 14.18 12.87
N ALA A 14 -14.40 15.48 12.66
CA ALA A 14 -14.59 16.04 11.33
C ALA A 14 -13.23 16.02 10.59
N LEU A 15 -12.97 14.95 9.83
CA LEU A 15 -11.80 14.78 8.96
C LEU A 15 -12.19 14.60 7.49
N THR A 16 -13.44 14.93 7.13
CA THR A 16 -14.10 14.56 5.87
C THR A 16 -13.70 15.38 4.64
N GLY A 17 -12.65 16.22 4.68
CA GLY A 17 -12.35 17.13 3.57
C GLY A 17 -11.00 16.98 2.86
N LEU A 18 -9.97 16.38 3.49
CA LEU A 18 -8.59 16.59 3.02
C LEU A 18 -8.02 15.52 2.08
N LEU A 19 -8.58 14.32 2.01
CA LEU A 19 -8.00 13.25 1.19
C LEU A 19 -8.27 13.43 -0.31
N LEU A 20 -9.43 13.98 -0.69
CA LEU A 20 -9.76 14.25 -2.10
C LEU A 20 -8.95 15.41 -2.69
N THR A 21 -8.54 16.39 -1.87
CA THR A 21 -7.67 17.49 -2.33
C THR A 21 -6.19 17.11 -2.34
N GLN A 22 -5.75 16.18 -1.47
CA GLN A 22 -4.41 15.61 -1.56
C GLN A 22 -4.24 14.73 -2.80
N GLY A 23 -5.26 13.96 -3.20
CA GLY A 23 -5.25 13.21 -4.47
C GLY A 23 -5.00 14.09 -5.70
N GLN A 24 -5.44 15.35 -5.68
CA GLN A 24 -5.19 16.34 -6.74
C GLN A 24 -3.83 17.03 -6.62
N ALA A 25 -3.34 17.31 -5.41
CA ALA A 25 -2.00 17.85 -5.18
C ALA A 25 -0.88 16.86 -5.57
N PHE A 26 -1.15 15.55 -5.53
CA PHE A 26 -0.22 14.51 -6.00
C PHE A 26 -0.07 14.44 -7.52
N SER A 27 -1.03 14.96 -8.30
CA SER A 27 -0.96 14.94 -9.77
C SER A 27 0.19 15.81 -10.30
N ALA A 28 0.46 16.96 -9.67
CA ALA A 28 1.46 17.92 -10.15
C ALA A 28 2.92 17.44 -10.02
N ASN A 29 3.20 16.51 -9.09
CA ASN A 29 4.52 15.86 -8.95
C ASN A 29 4.47 14.37 -9.33
N SER A 30 3.39 13.95 -10.01
CA SER A 30 3.17 12.56 -10.43
C SER A 30 4.01 12.17 -11.64
N GLU A 31 4.37 13.12 -12.51
CA GLU A 31 5.10 12.79 -13.74
C GLU A 31 6.55 12.40 -13.50
N GLY A 32 7.27 13.08 -12.59
CA GLY A 32 8.71 12.87 -12.42
C GLY A 32 9.04 11.46 -11.93
N TRP A 33 8.29 10.97 -10.94
CA TRP A 33 8.50 9.62 -10.41
C TRP A 33 7.96 8.54 -11.35
N LYS A 34 6.86 8.79 -12.08
CA LYS A 34 6.37 7.87 -13.11
C LYS A 34 7.42 7.69 -14.21
N LYS A 35 8.03 8.78 -14.66
CA LYS A 35 9.16 8.75 -15.61
C LYS A 35 10.35 7.98 -15.06
N GLN A 36 10.65 8.12 -13.75
CA GLN A 36 11.71 7.32 -13.11
C GLN A 36 11.37 5.84 -13.11
N VAL A 37 10.16 5.44 -12.70
CA VAL A 37 9.73 4.03 -12.73
C VAL A 37 9.76 3.47 -14.15
N GLU A 38 9.25 4.22 -15.12
CA GLU A 38 9.27 3.82 -16.52
C GLU A 38 10.72 3.61 -16.99
N ALA A 39 11.64 4.52 -16.67
CA ALA A 39 13.05 4.43 -17.02
C ALA A 39 13.71 3.17 -16.45
N GLU A 40 13.47 2.84 -15.17
CA GLU A 40 13.99 1.64 -14.51
C GLU A 40 13.45 0.33 -15.12
N LEU A 41 12.31 0.39 -15.81
CA LEU A 41 11.65 -0.77 -16.43
C LEU A 41 11.95 -0.91 -17.93
N VAL A 42 12.62 0.08 -18.56
CA VAL A 42 12.99 0.02 -19.98
C VAL A 42 13.92 -1.16 -20.25
N GLY A 43 13.64 -1.90 -21.31
CA GLY A 43 14.48 -3.04 -21.73
C GLY A 43 14.28 -4.33 -20.92
N LEU A 44 13.50 -4.30 -19.84
CA LEU A 44 13.14 -5.50 -19.08
C LEU A 44 12.06 -6.32 -19.78
N SER A 45 12.19 -7.64 -19.76
CA SER A 45 11.12 -8.55 -20.20
C SER A 45 9.94 -8.52 -19.23
N ALA A 46 8.76 -9.00 -19.67
CA ALA A 46 7.58 -9.07 -18.80
C ALA A 46 7.86 -9.82 -17.48
N THR A 47 8.57 -10.94 -17.57
CA THR A 47 9.00 -11.75 -16.42
C THR A 47 9.92 -10.99 -15.46
N GLN A 48 10.87 -10.23 -16.00
CA GLN A 48 11.79 -9.41 -15.21
C GLN A 48 11.04 -8.27 -14.52
N LYS A 49 10.13 -7.60 -15.24
CA LYS A 49 9.27 -6.55 -14.67
C LYS A 49 8.42 -7.07 -13.51
N ARG A 50 7.79 -8.24 -13.66
CA ARG A 50 7.05 -8.91 -12.57
C ARG A 50 7.96 -9.22 -11.38
N SER A 51 9.17 -9.71 -11.65
CA SER A 51 10.15 -9.98 -10.60
C SER A 51 10.58 -8.71 -9.85
N VAL A 52 10.82 -7.60 -10.56
CA VAL A 52 11.10 -6.29 -9.93
C VAL A 52 9.96 -5.88 -9.02
N LEU A 53 8.70 -5.99 -9.48
CA LEU A 53 7.54 -5.69 -8.64
C LEU A 53 7.51 -6.53 -7.35
N LEU A 54 7.69 -7.85 -7.46
CA LEU A 54 7.67 -8.74 -6.28
C LEU A 54 8.82 -8.46 -5.31
N CYS A 55 9.98 -8.08 -5.84
CA CYS A 55 11.16 -7.69 -5.08
C CYS A 55 10.91 -6.39 -4.31
N VAL A 56 10.35 -5.36 -4.97
CA VAL A 56 9.92 -4.10 -4.33
C VAL A 56 8.87 -4.38 -3.25
N ARG A 57 7.86 -5.21 -3.57
CA ARG A 57 6.86 -5.66 -2.59
C ARG A 57 7.53 -6.28 -1.36
N GLY A 58 8.51 -7.16 -1.54
CA GLY A 58 9.23 -7.81 -0.44
C GLY A 58 9.91 -6.79 0.48
N ALA A 59 10.58 -5.80 -0.10
CA ALA A 59 11.25 -4.74 0.63
C ALA A 59 10.29 -3.83 1.41
N ILE A 60 9.13 -3.51 0.84
CA ILE A 60 8.09 -2.68 1.48
C ILE A 60 7.34 -3.48 2.57
N SER A 61 6.95 -4.73 2.26
CA SER A 61 6.06 -5.56 3.09
C SER A 61 6.69 -5.96 4.43
N ILE A 62 8.02 -6.09 4.52
CA ILE A 62 8.74 -6.34 5.78
C ILE A 62 8.53 -5.18 6.78
N ASN A 63 8.46 -3.93 6.30
CA ASN A 63 8.23 -2.78 7.18
C ASN A 63 6.77 -2.68 7.65
N TYR A 64 5.82 -3.24 6.90
CA TYR A 64 4.39 -3.02 7.09
C TYR A 64 3.75 -3.93 8.16
N ARG A 65 4.00 -5.25 8.10
CA ARG A 65 3.38 -6.24 9.01
C ARG A 65 3.71 -5.95 10.48
N ASP A 66 4.94 -5.56 10.75
CA ASP A 66 5.41 -5.32 12.11
C ASP A 66 4.96 -3.93 12.62
N THR A 67 4.81 -2.94 11.72
CA THR A 67 4.36 -1.58 12.06
C THR A 67 2.86 -1.50 12.34
N VAL A 68 2.02 -2.17 11.56
CA VAL A 68 0.56 -2.13 11.75
C VAL A 68 0.10 -2.97 12.93
N ALA A 69 0.66 -4.17 13.11
CA ALA A 69 0.35 -5.02 14.26
C ALA A 69 0.68 -4.33 15.59
N GLN A 70 1.82 -3.63 15.69
CA GLN A 70 2.18 -2.84 16.88
C GLN A 70 1.37 -1.54 17.00
N SER A 71 1.05 -0.88 15.89
CA SER A 71 0.29 0.38 15.91
C SER A 71 -1.17 0.18 16.30
N PHE A 72 -1.80 -0.94 15.95
CA PHE A 72 -3.15 -1.27 16.44
C PHE A 72 -3.19 -1.55 17.94
N GLN A 73 -2.09 -2.01 18.55
CA GLN A 73 -2.00 -2.19 20.01
C GLN A 73 -1.87 -0.86 20.76
N LYS A 74 -1.23 0.15 20.15
CA LYS A 74 -1.01 1.47 20.77
C LYS A 74 -2.17 2.44 20.59
N GLY A 75 -2.98 2.28 19.54
CA GLY A 75 -4.11 3.15 19.24
C GLY A 75 -3.73 4.60 18.87
N GLY A 76 -4.74 5.43 18.60
CA GLY A 76 -4.58 6.87 18.40
C GLY A 76 -3.81 7.28 17.13
N ASN A 77 -3.08 8.39 17.19
CA ASN A 77 -2.42 9.02 16.04
C ASN A 77 -1.38 8.11 15.35
N ALA A 78 -0.74 7.19 16.09
CA ALA A 78 0.22 6.25 15.54
C ALA A 78 -0.45 5.23 14.59
N THR A 79 -1.65 4.74 14.95
CA THR A 79 -2.45 3.86 14.09
C THR A 79 -2.88 4.58 12.81
N ALA A 80 -3.38 5.80 12.92
CA ALA A 80 -3.80 6.59 11.76
C ALA A 80 -2.63 6.87 10.80
N TRP A 81 -1.46 7.22 11.34
CA TRP A 81 -0.25 7.44 10.54
C TRP A 81 0.22 6.17 9.82
N ALA A 82 0.25 5.03 10.52
CA ALA A 82 0.62 3.75 9.92
C ALA A 82 -0.35 3.31 8.81
N LEU A 83 -1.66 3.53 9.00
CA LEU A 83 -2.66 3.27 7.97
C LEU A 83 -2.47 4.19 6.76
N LYS A 84 -2.17 5.48 6.97
CA LYS A 84 -1.85 6.39 5.85
C LYS A 84 -0.65 5.90 5.04
N ILE A 85 0.45 5.50 5.71
CA ILE A 85 1.62 4.93 5.02
C ILE A 85 1.21 3.73 4.18
N SER A 86 0.43 2.81 4.76
CA SER A 86 -0.08 1.62 4.06
C SER A 86 -0.80 1.94 2.76
N GLY A 87 -1.74 2.89 2.83
CA GLY A 87 -2.53 3.28 1.69
C GLY A 87 -1.66 3.89 0.60
N PHE A 88 -0.69 4.73 0.98
CA PHE A 88 0.24 5.33 0.03
C PHE A 88 1.22 4.31 -0.58
N GLU A 89 1.73 3.35 0.19
CA GLU A 89 2.57 2.27 -0.34
C GLU A 89 1.79 1.38 -1.30
N SER A 90 0.54 1.03 -0.95
CA SER A 90 -0.34 0.23 -1.81
C SER A 90 -0.68 0.98 -3.11
N LEU A 91 -0.99 2.27 -3.04
CA LEU A 91 -1.25 3.09 -4.22
C LEU A 91 -0.04 3.13 -5.16
N GLN A 92 1.17 3.32 -4.61
CA GLN A 92 2.39 3.32 -5.42
C GLN A 92 2.67 1.94 -6.03
N MET A 93 2.38 0.86 -5.31
CA MET A 93 2.47 -0.51 -5.83
C MET A 93 1.43 -0.80 -6.92
N ALA A 94 0.22 -0.25 -6.85
CA ALA A 94 -0.78 -0.34 -7.92
C ALA A 94 -0.28 0.32 -9.22
N GLU A 95 0.30 1.51 -9.11
CA GLU A 95 0.89 2.20 -10.26
C GLU A 95 2.11 1.45 -10.83
N LEU A 96 2.96 0.84 -9.98
CA LEU A 96 4.03 -0.05 -10.45
C LEU A 96 3.45 -1.28 -11.15
N ALA A 97 2.41 -1.91 -10.60
CA ALA A 97 1.71 -3.04 -11.20
C ALA A 97 1.14 -2.71 -12.59
N LYS A 98 0.61 -1.50 -12.73
CA LYS A 98 0.18 -0.95 -14.02
C LYS A 98 1.35 -0.79 -14.99
N ALA A 99 2.47 -0.20 -14.55
CA ALA A 99 3.65 0.02 -15.38
C ALA A 99 4.31 -1.30 -15.85
N VAL A 100 4.27 -2.36 -15.03
CA VAL A 100 4.77 -3.68 -15.42
C VAL A 100 3.77 -4.49 -16.27
N GLY A 101 2.54 -4.02 -16.43
CA GLY A 101 1.49 -4.71 -17.18
C GLY A 101 0.96 -5.96 -16.47
N TRP A 102 0.71 -5.88 -15.15
CA TRP A 102 0.15 -6.98 -14.36
C TRP A 102 -1.20 -6.59 -13.73
N PRO A 103 -2.32 -6.70 -14.48
CA PRO A 103 -3.62 -6.18 -14.07
C PRO A 103 -4.15 -6.76 -12.76
N ASP A 104 -3.98 -8.07 -12.54
CA ASP A 104 -4.47 -8.70 -11.30
C ASP A 104 -3.74 -8.15 -10.06
N MET A 105 -2.43 -7.89 -10.19
CA MET A 105 -1.63 -7.29 -9.13
C MET A 105 -1.99 -5.81 -8.91
N GLN A 106 -2.30 -5.08 -9.98
CA GLN A 106 -2.81 -3.72 -9.89
C GLN A 106 -4.13 -3.69 -9.11
N ALA A 107 -5.10 -4.52 -9.51
CA ALA A 107 -6.40 -4.59 -8.86
C ALA A 107 -6.30 -5.00 -7.38
N TYR A 108 -5.39 -5.92 -7.04
CA TYR A 108 -5.08 -6.26 -5.65
C TYR A 108 -4.64 -5.04 -4.83
N TYR A 109 -3.70 -4.25 -5.33
CA TYR A 109 -3.21 -3.08 -4.61
C TYR A 109 -4.20 -1.91 -4.57
N GLU A 110 -5.03 -1.74 -5.60
CA GLU A 110 -6.15 -0.80 -5.59
C GLU A 110 -7.16 -1.17 -4.50
N ALA A 111 -7.48 -2.46 -4.32
CA ALA A 111 -8.36 -2.94 -3.26
C ALA A 111 -7.77 -2.72 -1.85
N GLU A 112 -6.47 -2.95 -1.66
CA GLU A 112 -5.78 -2.65 -0.39
C GLU A 112 -5.82 -1.14 -0.08
N THR A 113 -5.66 -0.30 -1.10
CA THR A 113 -5.73 1.17 -1.00
C THR A 113 -7.14 1.61 -0.60
N ASP A 114 -8.18 1.12 -1.29
CA ASP A 114 -9.58 1.44 -0.99
C ASP A 114 -9.98 1.02 0.43
N ALA A 115 -9.67 -0.22 0.82
CA ALA A 115 -9.99 -0.73 2.16
C ALA A 115 -9.35 0.13 3.26
N THR A 116 -8.08 0.50 3.07
CA THR A 116 -7.34 1.36 4.00
C THR A 116 -7.93 2.77 4.06
N GLN A 117 -8.25 3.36 2.90
CA GLN A 117 -8.85 4.69 2.83
C GLN A 117 -10.22 4.72 3.51
N ARG A 118 -11.08 3.73 3.24
CA ARG A 118 -12.41 3.64 3.84
C ARG A 118 -12.34 3.44 5.36
N LEU A 119 -11.34 2.70 5.86
CA LEU A 119 -11.09 2.60 7.30
C LEU A 119 -10.69 3.95 7.91
N ILE A 120 -9.76 4.67 7.27
CA ILE A 120 -9.31 6.01 7.72
C ILE A 120 -10.49 7.01 7.73
N GLU A 121 -11.34 6.95 6.72
CA GLU A 121 -12.53 7.81 6.58
C GLU A 121 -13.69 7.41 7.52
N GLY A 122 -13.56 6.31 8.27
CA GLY A 122 -14.62 5.77 9.13
C GLY A 122 -15.81 5.17 8.37
N LYS A 123 -15.66 4.95 7.05
CA LYS A 123 -16.65 4.28 6.19
C LYS A 123 -16.56 2.75 6.25
N LEU A 124 -15.49 2.24 6.83
CA LEU A 124 -15.27 0.83 7.13
C LEU A 124 -14.85 0.75 8.60
N ASP A 125 -15.47 -0.15 9.35
CA ASP A 125 -15.01 -0.45 10.70
C ASP A 125 -13.84 -1.45 10.67
N ARG A 126 -13.28 -1.74 11.85
CA ARG A 126 -12.16 -2.68 11.96
C ARG A 126 -12.52 -4.07 11.45
N HIS A 127 -13.72 -4.56 11.73
CA HIS A 127 -14.13 -5.90 11.33
C HIS A 127 -14.25 -6.01 9.80
N GLY A 128 -14.87 -5.02 9.16
CA GLY A 128 -14.94 -4.92 7.70
C GLY A 128 -13.56 -4.80 7.06
N TYR A 129 -12.62 -4.09 7.69
CA TYR A 129 -11.23 -4.03 7.21
C TYR A 129 -10.52 -5.39 7.32
N GLU A 130 -10.68 -6.09 8.44
CA GLU A 130 -10.09 -7.43 8.64
C GLU A 130 -10.66 -8.47 7.65
N ASP A 131 -11.95 -8.38 7.33
CA ASP A 131 -12.58 -9.23 6.32
C ASP A 131 -12.10 -8.90 4.89
N ALA A 132 -11.97 -7.62 4.54
CA ALA A 132 -11.37 -7.19 3.27
C ALA A 132 -9.93 -7.69 3.14
N ALA A 133 -9.11 -7.55 4.20
CA ALA A 133 -7.74 -8.05 4.22
C ALA A 133 -7.68 -9.58 4.05
N ARG A 134 -8.63 -10.33 4.63
CA ARG A 134 -8.72 -11.78 4.45
C ARG A 134 -9.04 -12.16 3.00
N GLN A 135 -9.97 -11.47 2.36
CA GLN A 135 -10.30 -11.67 0.95
C GLN A 135 -9.11 -11.32 0.05
N ASN A 136 -8.47 -10.18 0.30
CA ASN A 136 -7.29 -9.74 -0.45
C ASN A 136 -6.11 -10.71 -0.33
N LYS A 137 -5.92 -11.36 0.84
CA LYS A 137 -4.94 -12.45 1.00
C LYS A 137 -5.21 -13.65 0.09
N VAL A 138 -6.48 -14.03 -0.09
CA VAL A 138 -6.88 -15.12 -1.00
C VAL A 138 -6.59 -14.71 -2.45
N THR A 139 -6.95 -13.49 -2.83
CA THR A 139 -6.65 -12.92 -4.16
C THR A 139 -5.14 -12.93 -4.43
N LEU A 140 -4.33 -12.44 -3.50
CA LEU A 140 -2.87 -12.41 -3.64
C LEU A 140 -2.29 -13.82 -3.81
N LYS A 141 -2.78 -14.79 -3.03
CA LYS A 141 -2.36 -16.18 -3.19
C LYS A 141 -2.69 -16.70 -4.60
N LYS A 142 -3.89 -16.43 -5.11
CA LYS A 142 -4.28 -16.83 -6.48
C LYS A 142 -3.34 -16.22 -7.52
N ILE A 143 -3.00 -14.94 -7.40
CA ILE A 143 -2.05 -14.26 -8.30
C ILE A 143 -0.72 -15.01 -8.33
N PHE A 144 -0.16 -15.34 -7.16
CA PHE A 144 1.11 -16.08 -7.07
C PHE A 144 1.02 -17.51 -7.60
N ASP A 145 -0.08 -18.23 -7.31
CA ASP A 145 -0.28 -19.59 -7.79
C ASP A 145 -0.40 -19.66 -9.32
N THR A 146 -0.80 -18.56 -9.97
CA THR A 146 -0.97 -18.46 -11.43
C THR A 146 0.21 -17.80 -12.16
N ASP A 147 1.26 -17.34 -11.46
CA ASP A 147 2.42 -16.73 -12.12
C ASP A 147 3.29 -17.80 -12.81
N PRO A 148 3.44 -17.75 -14.15
CA PRO A 148 4.21 -18.74 -14.90
C PRO A 148 5.73 -18.65 -14.69
N THR A 149 6.24 -17.57 -14.10
CA THR A 149 7.68 -17.31 -13.96
C THR A 149 8.38 -18.36 -13.09
N GLY A 150 7.69 -18.87 -12.07
CA GLY A 150 8.27 -19.81 -11.11
C GLY A 150 9.27 -19.17 -10.13
N LEU A 151 9.39 -19.79 -8.96
CA LEU A 151 10.15 -19.24 -7.83
C LEU A 151 11.64 -19.05 -8.11
N GLU A 152 12.28 -20.00 -8.79
CA GLU A 152 13.73 -19.95 -9.04
C GLU A 152 14.13 -18.87 -10.04
N GLU A 153 13.27 -18.57 -11.02
CA GLU A 153 13.51 -17.45 -11.93
C GLU A 153 13.37 -16.12 -11.21
N HIS A 154 12.34 -15.97 -10.37
CA HIS A 154 12.21 -14.79 -9.51
C HIS A 154 13.43 -14.60 -8.62
N LYS A 155 13.94 -15.64 -7.94
CA LYS A 155 15.13 -15.53 -7.10
C LYS A 155 16.36 -15.02 -7.87
N ARG A 156 16.61 -15.55 -9.07
CA ARG A 156 17.69 -15.06 -9.94
C ARG A 156 17.49 -13.61 -10.33
N ASN A 157 16.27 -13.24 -10.71
CA ASN A 157 15.95 -11.86 -11.06
C ASN A 157 16.05 -10.91 -9.86
N PHE A 158 15.69 -11.33 -8.64
CA PHE A 158 15.84 -10.51 -7.44
C PHE A 158 17.31 -10.17 -7.17
N GLN A 159 18.21 -11.13 -7.35
CA GLN A 159 19.66 -10.89 -7.25
C GLN A 159 20.15 -9.97 -8.37
N LYS A 160 19.71 -10.22 -9.61
CA LYS A 160 20.12 -9.44 -10.78
C LYS A 160 19.67 -7.98 -10.72
N PHE A 161 18.47 -7.72 -10.20
CA PHE A 161 17.85 -6.40 -10.18
C PHE A 161 17.78 -5.79 -8.78
N GLU A 162 18.61 -6.25 -7.85
CA GLU A 162 18.59 -5.83 -6.45
C GLU A 162 18.66 -4.31 -6.28
N SER A 163 19.52 -3.63 -7.05
CA SER A 163 19.66 -2.16 -7.02
C SER A 163 18.33 -1.48 -7.38
N ILE A 164 17.74 -1.87 -8.52
CA ILE A 164 16.45 -1.34 -8.99
C ILE A 164 15.38 -1.54 -7.91
N CYS A 165 15.33 -2.72 -7.31
CA CYS A 165 14.36 -2.99 -6.24
C CYS A 165 14.55 -2.05 -5.04
N LYS A 166 15.79 -1.85 -4.59
CA LYS A 166 16.10 -1.01 -3.43
C LYS A 166 15.78 0.46 -3.69
N ASP A 167 16.13 0.96 -4.87
CA ASP A 167 15.91 2.36 -5.23
C ASP A 167 14.42 2.67 -5.33
N LEU A 168 13.64 1.79 -5.99
CA LEU A 168 12.18 1.91 -6.07
C LEU A 168 11.54 1.78 -4.68
N ALA A 169 11.90 0.77 -3.89
CA ALA A 169 11.33 0.57 -2.55
C ALA A 169 11.63 1.73 -1.61
N SER A 170 12.88 2.22 -1.60
CA SER A 170 13.27 3.39 -0.80
C SER A 170 12.46 4.63 -1.17
N THR A 171 12.30 4.87 -2.48
CA THR A 171 11.46 5.96 -3.00
C THR A 171 10.02 5.83 -2.51
N PHE A 172 9.44 4.63 -2.57
CA PHE A 172 8.06 4.39 -2.14
C PHE A 172 7.87 4.65 -0.64
N ILE A 173 8.81 4.15 0.17
CA ILE A 173 8.80 4.32 1.64
C ILE A 173 8.93 5.79 2.02
N VAL A 174 9.89 6.52 1.44
CA VAL A 174 10.12 7.95 1.74
C VAL A 174 8.89 8.78 1.38
N ARG A 175 8.31 8.54 0.20
CA ARG A 175 7.10 9.23 -0.26
C ARG A 175 5.91 8.92 0.62
N ALA A 176 5.69 7.66 0.98
CA ALA A 176 4.58 7.26 1.84
C ALA A 176 4.68 7.91 3.23
N LYS A 177 5.89 7.91 3.83
CA LYS A 177 6.14 8.60 5.12
C LYS A 177 5.93 10.10 5.03
N GLY A 178 6.44 10.75 3.97
CA GLY A 178 6.23 12.18 3.75
C GLY A 178 4.75 12.54 3.65
N SER A 179 4.00 11.76 2.88
CA SER A 179 2.57 11.93 2.64
C SER A 179 1.73 11.66 3.89
N ALA A 180 2.09 10.64 4.67
CA ALA A 180 1.41 10.34 5.93
C ALA A 180 1.64 11.42 7.00
N SER A 181 2.76 12.15 6.91
CA SER A 181 3.18 13.17 7.87
C SER A 181 2.72 14.58 7.49
N SER A 182 2.28 14.81 6.25
CA SER A 182 1.61 16.07 5.87
C SER A 182 0.24 16.19 6.54
N LYS A 183 -0.03 17.39 7.08
CA LYS A 183 -1.24 17.71 7.84
C LYS A 183 -2.50 17.58 7.01
#